data_AF-A0A433T2T1-F1
#
_entry.id   AF-A0A433T2T1-F1
#
_cell.length_a   1.000
_cell.length_b   1.000
_cell.length_c   1.000
_cell.angle_alpha   90.00
_cell.angle_beta   90.00
_cell.angle_gamma   90.00
#
_symmetry.space_group_name_H-M   'P 1'
#
loop_
_entity.id
_entity.type
_entity.pdbx_description
1 polymer ?
#
loop_
_entity_poly.entity_id
_entity_poly.type
_entity_poly.pdbx_seq_one_letter_code
_entity_poly.pdbx_strand_id
1 'polypeptide(L)'
;MSMEAETIIYGLPLTEDQAENAQTRLLRIKVIEGVNLAKKDIFGASDPYVKVSLNDSGTLVDVKQTSIVRKSLNPKWYEEFIFRVNPERNNLLFEVFDSNRVTRDDFLGMVDFTLNMTTISKERAGRDISCRNFVLRPR
;
A
#
# COMPACT_ATOMS: atom_id res chain seq x y z
N MET A 1 -6.06 -27.67 -15.63
CA MET A 1 -6.46 -26.30 -16.01
C MET A 1 -6.21 -25.40 -14.81
N SER A 2 -5.10 -24.67 -14.80
CA SER A 2 -4.89 -23.58 -13.86
C SER A 2 -5.84 -22.44 -14.23
N MET A 3 -6.73 -22.06 -13.33
CA MET A 3 -7.43 -20.79 -13.48
C MET A 3 -6.39 -19.69 -13.28
N GLU A 4 -6.07 -18.96 -14.34
CA GLU A 4 -5.36 -17.69 -14.19
C GLU A 4 -6.28 -16.76 -13.41
N ALA A 5 -5.88 -16.40 -12.19
CA ALA A 5 -6.63 -15.42 -11.41
C ALA A 5 -6.62 -14.10 -12.18
N GLU A 6 -7.79 -13.50 -12.38
CA GLU A 6 -7.89 -12.19 -13.00
C GLU A 6 -7.11 -11.18 -12.14
N THR A 7 -6.19 -10.47 -12.77
CA THR A 7 -5.38 -9.46 -12.09
C THR A 7 -6.23 -8.21 -11.89
N ILE A 8 -6.64 -7.96 -10.65
CA ILE A 8 -7.41 -6.77 -10.32
C ILE A 8 -6.49 -5.54 -10.33
N ILE A 9 -6.87 -4.52 -11.10
CA ILE A 9 -6.15 -3.25 -11.21
C ILE A 9 -6.96 -2.14 -10.53
N TYR A 10 -6.35 -1.49 -9.55
CA TYR A 10 -6.92 -0.39 -8.75
C TYR A 10 -6.46 0.98 -9.24
N GLY A 11 -6.99 2.05 -8.67
CA GLY A 11 -6.54 3.43 -8.95
C GLY A 11 -7.26 4.09 -10.11
N LEU A 12 -6.51 4.80 -10.97
CA LEU A 12 -7.11 5.62 -12.03
C LEU A 12 -7.94 4.77 -13.03
N PRO A 13 -9.13 5.25 -13.43
CA PRO A 13 -9.97 4.54 -14.39
C PRO A 13 -9.31 4.50 -15.78
N LEU A 14 -9.67 3.50 -16.58
CA LEU A 14 -9.39 3.51 -18.01
C LEU A 14 -10.50 4.31 -18.68
N THR A 15 -10.30 5.59 -18.93
CA THR A 15 -11.18 6.33 -19.85
C THR A 15 -10.45 6.61 -21.15
N GLU A 16 -11.17 6.54 -22.27
CA GLU A 16 -10.65 6.79 -23.62
C GLU A 16 -9.94 8.15 -23.70
N ASP A 17 -10.51 9.18 -23.06
CA ASP A 17 -9.93 10.54 -23.00
C ASP A 17 -8.66 10.67 -22.12
N GLN A 18 -8.49 9.81 -21.09
CA GLN A 18 -7.29 9.83 -20.24
C GLN A 18 -6.17 8.93 -20.78
N ALA A 19 -6.48 7.95 -21.63
CA ALA A 19 -5.47 7.08 -22.25
C ALA A 19 -4.57 7.85 -23.25
N GLU A 20 -5.10 8.90 -23.89
CA GLU A 20 -4.33 9.73 -24.83
C GLU A 20 -3.55 10.87 -24.15
N ASN A 21 -4.01 11.36 -22.98
CA ASN A 21 -3.43 12.53 -22.30
C ASN A 21 -2.70 12.23 -20.97
N ALA A 22 -2.82 11.04 -20.38
CA ALA A 22 -2.15 10.70 -19.12
C ALA A 22 -1.10 9.60 -19.31
N GLN A 23 0.16 9.91 -19.02
CA GLN A 23 1.30 9.00 -18.97
C GLN A 23 1.16 8.01 -17.78
N THR A 24 0.09 7.21 -17.76
CA THR A 24 -0.18 6.27 -16.67
C THR A 24 0.73 5.05 -16.78
N ARG A 25 0.95 4.40 -15.64
CA ARG A 25 1.75 3.18 -15.46
C ARG A 25 1.06 2.25 -14.48
N LEU A 26 1.34 0.96 -14.60
CA LEU A 26 0.99 -0.01 -13.57
C LEU A 26 2.11 -0.06 -12.55
N LEU A 27 1.74 0.07 -11.27
CA LEU A 27 2.62 -0.01 -10.13
C LEU A 27 2.19 -1.20 -9.28
N ARG A 28 3.06 -2.20 -9.20
CA ARG A 28 2.94 -3.33 -8.29
C ARG A 28 3.51 -2.94 -6.93
N ILE A 29 2.70 -3.10 -5.89
CA ILE A 29 3.06 -2.81 -4.50
C ILE A 29 2.91 -4.11 -3.72
N LYS A 30 3.99 -4.56 -3.08
CA LYS A 30 3.95 -5.70 -2.17
C LYS A 30 4.22 -5.23 -0.74
N VAL A 31 3.22 -5.37 0.13
CA VAL A 31 3.33 -5.08 1.55
C VAL A 31 3.77 -6.35 2.26
N ILE A 32 5.01 -6.37 2.74
CA ILE A 32 5.67 -7.59 3.22
C ILE A 32 5.39 -7.79 4.71
N GLU A 33 5.95 -6.93 5.56
CA GLU A 33 5.87 -7.08 7.01
C GLU A 33 6.00 -5.74 7.73
N GLY A 34 5.53 -5.72 8.98
CA GLY A 34 5.82 -4.67 9.95
C GLY A 34 6.83 -5.21 10.96
N VAL A 35 7.68 -4.33 11.49
CA VAL A 35 8.73 -4.71 12.43
C VAL A 35 8.65 -3.80 13.65
N ASN A 36 8.56 -4.41 14.84
CA ASN A 36 8.51 -3.73 16.14
C ASN A 36 7.49 -2.58 16.18
N LEU A 37 6.25 -2.85 15.76
CA LEU A 37 5.18 -1.87 15.80
C LEU A 37 4.91 -1.41 17.25
N ALA A 38 4.43 -0.17 17.38
CA ALA A 38 4.10 0.41 18.68
C ALA A 38 2.94 -0.35 19.32
N LYS A 39 3.08 -0.72 20.60
CA LYS A 39 2.00 -1.30 21.39
C LYS A 39 1.15 -0.17 21.98
N LYS A 40 -0.10 -0.04 21.53
CA LYS A 40 -1.05 0.96 22.06
C LYS A 40 -1.90 0.41 23.20
N ASP A 41 -2.26 -0.86 23.15
CA ASP A 41 -3.02 -1.51 24.21
C ASP A 41 -2.12 -2.04 25.34
N ILE A 42 -2.39 -1.65 26.59
CA ILE A 42 -1.67 -2.19 27.77
C ILE A 42 -2.09 -3.65 28.04
N PHE A 43 -3.38 -3.95 27.83
CA PHE A 43 -4.01 -5.24 28.17
C PHE A 43 -4.34 -6.10 26.92
N GLY A 44 -4.16 -5.55 25.72
CA GLY A 44 -4.43 -6.20 24.44
C GLY A 44 -3.16 -6.54 23.67
N ALA A 45 -3.31 -7.35 22.62
CA ALA A 45 -2.26 -7.61 21.65
C ALA A 45 -2.71 -7.01 20.31
N SER A 46 -1.81 -6.28 19.66
CA SER A 46 -2.13 -5.56 18.42
C SER A 46 -2.53 -6.49 17.28
N ASP A 47 -3.55 -6.09 16.54
CA ASP A 47 -4.09 -6.72 15.35
C ASP A 47 -3.83 -5.81 14.11
N PRO A 48 -2.56 -5.65 13.67
CA PRO A 48 -2.22 -4.63 12.68
C PRO A 48 -2.62 -4.95 11.23
N TYR A 49 -2.88 -3.89 10.47
CA TYR A 49 -3.07 -3.89 9.02
C TYR A 49 -2.57 -2.59 8.38
N VAL A 50 -2.37 -2.59 7.06
CA VAL A 50 -1.89 -1.42 6.31
C VAL A 50 -2.97 -0.95 5.35
N LYS A 51 -3.31 0.34 5.38
CA LYS A 51 -4.06 1.03 4.32
C LYS A 51 -3.08 1.63 3.32
N VAL A 52 -3.31 1.40 2.03
CA VAL A 52 -2.57 1.95 0.90
C VAL A 52 -3.51 2.83 0.12
N SER A 53 -3.34 4.15 0.25
CA SER A 53 -4.15 5.16 -0.40
C SER A 53 -3.41 5.74 -1.60
N LEU A 54 -4.03 5.72 -2.77
CA LEU A 54 -3.58 6.45 -3.95
C LEU A 54 -4.23 7.82 -3.96
N ASN A 55 -3.44 8.88 -3.99
CA ASN A 55 -3.93 10.26 -4.05
C ASN A 55 -3.51 10.93 -5.37
N ASP A 56 -4.29 11.91 -5.82
CA ASP A 56 -3.99 12.79 -6.94
C ASP A 56 -4.13 14.23 -6.47
N SER A 57 -3.01 14.95 -6.38
CA SER A 57 -2.98 16.34 -5.89
C SER A 57 -3.73 16.52 -4.56
N GLY A 58 -3.57 15.57 -3.64
CA GLY A 58 -4.21 15.58 -2.31
C GLY A 58 -5.64 15.04 -2.24
N THR A 59 -6.22 14.63 -3.38
CA THR A 59 -7.55 14.00 -3.41
C THR A 59 -7.41 12.48 -3.46
N LEU A 60 -8.14 11.76 -2.60
CA LEU A 60 -8.14 10.29 -2.59
C LEU A 60 -8.77 9.76 -3.89
N VAL A 61 -8.02 8.90 -4.59
CA VAL A 61 -8.46 8.21 -5.81
C VAL A 61 -8.98 6.82 -5.49
N ASP A 62 -8.19 6.03 -4.77
CA ASP A 62 -8.56 4.66 -4.37
C ASP A 62 -7.80 4.28 -3.09
N VAL A 63 -8.35 3.33 -2.34
CA VAL A 63 -7.75 2.81 -1.11
C VAL A 63 -7.91 1.29 -1.06
N LYS A 64 -6.82 0.60 -0.76
CA LYS A 64 -6.83 -0.82 -0.42
C LYS A 64 -6.22 -1.02 0.95
N GLN A 65 -6.54 -2.16 1.56
CA GLN A 65 -5.95 -2.55 2.82
C GLN A 65 -5.53 -4.00 2.77
N THR A 66 -4.50 -4.31 3.53
CA THR A 66 -4.12 -5.70 3.79
C THR A 66 -5.16 -6.39 4.67
N SER A 67 -5.05 -7.70 4.77
CA SER A 67 -5.63 -8.46 5.87
C SER A 67 -5.09 -7.99 7.23
N ILE A 68 -5.86 -8.28 8.28
CA ILE A 68 -5.49 -8.03 9.67
C ILE A 68 -4.73 -9.25 10.19
N VAL A 69 -3.50 -9.04 10.66
CA VAL A 69 -2.72 -10.08 11.34
C VAL A 69 -2.94 -9.95 12.83
N ARG A 70 -3.46 -11.00 13.46
CA ARG A 70 -3.83 -10.92 14.88
C ARG A 70 -2.63 -11.05 15.83
N LYS A 71 -2.69 -10.31 16.94
CA LYS A 71 -1.80 -10.41 18.10
C LYS A 71 -0.31 -10.39 17.75
N SER A 72 0.11 -9.48 16.89
CA SER A 72 1.49 -9.37 16.45
C SER A 72 1.97 -7.93 16.35
N LEU A 73 3.15 -7.65 16.93
CA LEU A 73 3.90 -6.41 16.67
C LEU A 73 4.87 -6.57 15.49
N ASN A 74 4.95 -7.78 14.93
CA ASN A 74 5.78 -8.11 13.76
C ASN A 74 4.93 -8.84 12.71
N PRO A 75 3.86 -8.19 12.19
CA PRO A 75 2.93 -8.84 11.27
C PRO A 75 3.60 -9.13 9.92
N LYS A 76 3.17 -10.22 9.29
CA LYS A 76 3.61 -10.64 7.96
C LYS A 76 2.38 -10.72 7.05
N TRP A 77 2.26 -9.80 6.11
CA TRP A 77 1.12 -9.72 5.19
C TRP A 77 1.42 -10.42 3.87
N TYR A 78 2.57 -10.13 3.25
CA TYR A 78 2.93 -10.62 1.91
C TYR A 78 1.86 -10.37 0.84
N GLU A 79 1.10 -9.28 0.98
CA GLU A 79 -0.03 -8.96 0.11
C GLU A 79 0.40 -8.01 -1.02
N GLU A 80 -0.20 -8.19 -2.18
CA GLU A 80 0.14 -7.46 -3.39
C GLU A 80 -1.07 -6.70 -3.94
N PHE A 81 -0.82 -5.46 -4.37
CA PHE A 81 -1.79 -4.60 -5.02
C PHE A 81 -1.18 -4.05 -6.32
N ILE A 82 -1.98 -3.98 -7.37
CA ILE A 82 -1.58 -3.33 -8.62
C ILE A 82 -2.43 -2.08 -8.83
N PHE A 83 -1.79 -0.91 -8.80
CA PHE A 83 -2.44 0.37 -9.05
C PHE A 83 -2.06 0.91 -10.42
N ARG A 84 -3.03 1.44 -11.14
CA ARG A 84 -2.80 2.37 -12.24
C ARG A 84 -2.58 3.76 -11.67
N VAL A 85 -1.41 4.32 -11.98
CA VAL A 85 -0.94 5.59 -11.43
C VAL A 85 -0.46 6.51 -12.55
N ASN A 86 -0.60 7.81 -12.36
CA ASN A 86 0.18 8.84 -13.04
C ASN A 86 1.35 9.24 -12.12
N PRO A 87 2.61 8.84 -12.42
CA PRO A 87 3.74 9.09 -11.53
C PRO A 87 4.05 10.57 -11.27
N GLU A 88 3.62 11.48 -12.14
CA GLU A 88 3.90 12.91 -12.00
C GLU A 88 2.92 13.61 -11.05
N ARG A 89 1.74 13.02 -10.85
CA ARG A 89 0.63 13.63 -10.11
C ARG A 89 0.23 12.86 -8.86
N ASN A 90 0.47 11.55 -8.85
CA ASN A 90 0.05 10.69 -7.75
C ASN A 90 1.14 10.51 -6.70
N ASN A 91 0.70 10.44 -5.45
CA ASN A 91 1.46 9.93 -4.32
C ASN A 91 0.71 8.79 -3.65
N LEU A 92 1.46 7.92 -2.99
CA LEU A 92 0.91 6.86 -2.17
C LEU A 92 1.07 7.25 -0.70
N LEU A 93 0.03 6.99 0.09
CA LEU A 93 0.09 7.07 1.53
C LEU A 93 -0.12 5.67 2.10
N PHE A 94 0.87 5.20 2.85
CA PHE A 94 0.79 3.97 3.62
C PHE A 94 0.50 4.33 5.06
N GLU A 95 -0.57 3.81 5.63
CA GLU A 95 -0.94 4.02 7.03
C GLU A 95 -1.09 2.68 7.72
N VAL A 96 -0.40 2.51 8.83
CA VAL A 96 -0.50 1.30 9.65
C VAL A 96 -1.47 1.58 10.79
N PHE A 97 -2.43 0.68 10.95
CA PHE A 97 -3.44 0.73 12.00
C PHE A 97 -3.41 -0.55 12.82
N ASP A 98 -3.78 -0.44 14.09
CA ASP A 98 -4.17 -1.54 14.97
C ASP A 98 -5.70 -1.69 14.89
N SER A 99 -6.22 -2.88 14.57
CA SER A 99 -7.66 -3.08 14.45
C SER A 99 -8.31 -3.29 15.81
N ASN A 100 -9.33 -2.49 16.12
CA ASN A 100 -10.10 -2.61 17.36
C ASN A 100 -11.54 -2.99 17.03
N ARG A 101 -12.09 -3.99 17.72
CA ARG A 101 -13.47 -4.46 17.45
C ARG A 101 -14.56 -3.54 17.99
N VAL A 102 -14.25 -2.73 19.00
CA VAL A 102 -15.22 -1.97 19.79
C VAL A 102 -15.02 -0.47 19.65
N THR A 103 -13.77 -0.03 19.55
CA THR A 103 -13.38 1.37 19.40
C THR A 103 -12.94 1.64 17.97
N ARG A 104 -12.56 2.89 17.68
CA ARG A 104 -11.83 3.21 16.45
C ARG A 104 -10.46 2.52 16.49
N ASP A 105 -9.99 2.14 15.32
CA ASP A 105 -8.66 1.59 15.11
C ASP A 105 -7.56 2.60 15.48
N ASP A 106 -6.53 2.13 16.16
CA ASP A 106 -5.41 2.98 16.57
C ASP A 106 -4.42 3.20 15.43
N PHE A 107 -4.08 4.45 15.16
CA PHE A 107 -3.03 4.77 14.20
C PHE A 107 -1.65 4.47 14.79
N LEU A 108 -0.87 3.66 14.07
CA LEU A 108 0.48 3.24 14.48
C LEU A 108 1.59 4.00 13.74
N GLY A 109 1.27 4.64 12.61
CA GLY A 109 2.20 5.47 11.87
C GLY A 109 1.97 5.44 10.35
N MET A 110 2.68 6.30 9.62
CA MET A 110 2.52 6.43 8.17
C MET A 110 3.84 6.57 7.43
N VAL A 111 3.75 6.39 6.11
CA VAL A 111 4.80 6.72 5.13
C VAL A 111 4.11 7.35 3.92
N ASP A 112 4.46 8.60 3.61
CA ASP A 112 4.15 9.19 2.31
C ASP A 112 5.24 8.76 1.30
N PHE A 113 4.80 8.33 0.13
CA PHE A 113 5.66 7.87 -0.94
C PHE A 113 5.31 8.58 -2.25
N THR A 114 6.15 9.56 -2.61
CA THR A 114 6.12 10.20 -3.93
C THR A 114 6.66 9.27 -5.00
N LEU A 115 5.96 9.17 -6.13
CA LEU A 115 6.30 8.25 -7.22
C LEU A 115 7.46 8.77 -8.08
N ASN A 116 8.70 8.62 -7.59
CA ASN A 116 9.88 8.91 -8.41
C ASN A 116 10.25 7.69 -9.27
N MET A 117 9.98 7.76 -10.58
CA MET A 117 10.24 6.67 -11.52
C MET A 117 11.72 6.29 -11.67
N THR A 118 12.67 7.14 -11.25
CA THR A 118 14.10 6.78 -11.24
C THR A 118 14.46 5.83 -10.10
N THR A 119 13.70 5.86 -9.00
CA THR A 119 13.95 5.02 -7.81
C THR A 119 13.03 3.79 -7.77
N ILE A 120 12.00 3.73 -8.61
CA ILE A 120 11.11 2.59 -8.74
C ILE A 120 11.63 1.67 -9.85
N SER A 121 12.00 0.45 -9.48
CA SER A 121 12.49 -0.53 -10.45
C SER A 121 11.40 -0.93 -11.44
N LYS A 122 11.70 -0.84 -12.74
CA LYS A 122 10.86 -1.44 -13.78
C LYS A 122 10.95 -2.96 -13.70
N GLU A 123 9.82 -3.60 -13.44
CA GLU A 123 9.67 -5.05 -13.39
C GLU A 123 10.06 -5.68 -14.75
N ARG A 124 10.88 -6.73 -14.71
CA ARG A 124 11.33 -7.52 -15.87
C ARG A 124 11.60 -8.96 -15.43
N ALA A 125 11.38 -9.93 -16.31
CA ALA A 125 11.72 -11.33 -16.03
C ALA A 125 13.20 -11.46 -15.62
N GLY A 126 13.45 -12.20 -14.54
CA GLY A 126 14.81 -12.44 -14.01
C GLY A 126 15.42 -11.27 -13.23
N ARG A 127 14.71 -10.14 -13.05
CA ARG A 127 15.17 -9.03 -12.22
C ARG A 127 14.64 -9.17 -10.79
N ASP A 128 15.55 -9.17 -9.83
CA ASP A 128 15.17 -9.07 -8.42
C ASP A 128 14.72 -7.63 -8.08
N ILE A 129 13.62 -7.51 -7.35
CA ILE A 129 13.10 -6.23 -6.88
C ILE A 129 13.42 -6.13 -5.39
N SER A 130 14.42 -5.31 -5.06
CA SER A 130 14.84 -5.13 -3.69
C SER A 130 13.70 -4.60 -2.82
N CYS A 131 13.51 -5.26 -1.68
CA CYS A 131 12.62 -4.78 -0.64
C CYS A 131 13.13 -3.44 -0.10
N ARG A 132 12.22 -2.52 0.21
CA ARG A 132 12.55 -1.24 0.84
C ARG A 132 11.91 -1.15 2.21
N ASN A 133 12.71 -0.75 3.20
CA ASN A 133 12.25 -0.53 4.57
C ASN A 133 12.00 0.96 4.79
N PHE A 134 10.92 1.27 5.49
CA PHE A 134 10.53 2.64 5.82
C PHE A 134 10.26 2.77 7.31
N VAL A 135 10.72 3.88 7.90
CA VAL A 135 10.42 4.22 9.29
C VAL A 135 9.06 4.91 9.33
N LEU A 136 8.15 4.37 10.15
CA LEU A 136 6.83 4.95 10.36
C LEU A 136 6.94 6.34 11.02
N ARG A 137 6.23 7.32 10.45
CA ARG A 137 6.13 8.68 10.95
C ARG A 137 4.80 8.86 11.71
N PRO A 138 4.75 9.70 12.76
CA PRO A 138 3.49 10.18 13.31
C PRO A 138 2.74 11.06 12.29
N ARG A 139 1.47 11.36 12.58
CA ARG A 139 0.68 12.39 11.89
C ARG A 139 1.14 13.79 12.25
#